data_AF-A0A9D9L0C8-F1
#
_entry.id   AF-A0A9D9L0C8-F1
#
_cell.length_a   1.000
_cell.length_b   1.000
_cell.length_c   1.000
_cell.angle_alpha   90.00
_cell.angle_beta   90.00
_cell.angle_gamma   90.00
#
_symmetry.space_group_name_H-M   'P 1'
#
loop_
_entity.id
_entity.type
_entity.pdbx_description
1 polymer ?
#
loop_
_entity_poly.entity_id
_entity_poly.type
_entity_poly.pdbx_seq_one_letter_code
_entity_poly.pdbx_strand_id
1 'polypeptide(L)'
;MDKIKTVGSAVTKLGRALIRPAHAWSSDVHRHIVSCALELLDKEKKVRTAAFYKGWHDAIIEGTIQPDKVGDIDKGSGRHYYSCMNAKGKALDETKGFYRNRMGEFAPSARTLYRANYTAAVSLYKSGKTAEAMNCLGRALHFVADMGCTPHVANMAVGDKANNVHNAFEKHVNNTYGNYKAESFDKRLVKYYEKNDPGEAFNKLVKYASSFVGAILHLDPRAFGDTATKTIPVTEQHIMAVLLKFHADCSSDKGNFLTDGKQYTFKNLATGLYLTVTPKGLVLDEQNKDKEQKIQVKLSELGTFGLKVADGGYVNRSCKGYDYLKIDGKSAQFRAEALGNRYFVISTEDSDYEKFLSAKGGKLASLAYEPENAAQIWVMI
;
A
#
# COMPACT_ATOMS: atom_id res chain seq x y z
N MET A 1 -36.03 -46.93 19.48
CA MET A 1 -36.48 -45.71 18.76
C MET A 1 -36.19 -44.52 19.65
N ASP A 2 -35.31 -43.64 19.18
CA ASP A 2 -35.31 -42.18 19.29
C ASP A 2 -35.46 -41.52 20.69
N LYS A 3 -34.71 -40.49 21.08
CA LYS A 3 -33.77 -39.58 20.40
C LYS A 3 -32.96 -38.87 21.49
N ILE A 4 -31.64 -38.89 21.39
CA ILE A 4 -30.74 -38.02 22.17
C ILE A 4 -30.88 -36.60 21.62
N LYS A 5 -31.25 -35.64 22.49
CA LYS A 5 -31.30 -34.22 22.17
C LYS A 5 -29.89 -33.65 22.14
N THR A 6 -29.32 -33.50 20.94
CA THR A 6 -28.11 -32.70 20.72
C THR A 6 -28.48 -31.22 20.76
N VAL A 7 -28.01 -30.51 21.78
CA VAL A 7 -28.04 -29.05 21.83
C VAL A 7 -26.97 -28.52 20.88
N GLY A 8 -27.37 -28.17 19.66
CA GLY A 8 -26.52 -27.47 18.70
C GLY A 8 -26.41 -26.00 19.09
N SER A 9 -25.22 -25.56 19.47
CA SER A 9 -24.89 -24.14 19.62
C SER A 9 -24.99 -23.45 18.26
N ALA A 10 -26.01 -22.63 18.07
CA ALA A 10 -26.08 -21.72 16.93
C ALA A 10 -25.05 -20.61 17.13
N VAL A 11 -23.85 -20.79 16.56
CA VAL A 11 -22.90 -19.70 16.38
C VAL A 11 -23.53 -18.71 15.41
N THR A 12 -23.99 -17.58 15.93
CA THR A 12 -24.47 -16.46 15.15
C THR A 12 -23.27 -15.86 14.40
N LYS A 13 -23.00 -16.35 13.18
CA LYS A 13 -22.22 -15.59 12.20
C LYS A 13 -23.05 -14.36 11.83
N LEU A 14 -22.91 -13.29 12.60
CA LEU A 14 -23.28 -11.95 12.15
C LEU A 14 -22.53 -11.71 10.84
N GLY A 15 -23.29 -11.75 9.75
CA GLY A 15 -22.76 -11.54 8.41
C GLY A 15 -21.98 -10.24 8.38
N ARG A 16 -20.72 -10.30 7.92
CA ARG A 16 -20.09 -9.16 7.27
C ARG A 16 -21.09 -8.73 6.21
N ALA A 17 -21.82 -7.65 6.46
CA ALA A 17 -22.67 -7.02 5.45
C ALA A 17 -21.83 -6.88 4.17
N LEU A 18 -22.44 -7.04 3.00
CA LEU A 18 -21.81 -6.84 1.70
C LEU A 18 -21.28 -5.40 1.63
N ILE A 19 -20.05 -5.20 2.11
CA ILE A 19 -19.34 -3.93 2.04
C ILE A 19 -18.82 -3.86 0.62
N ARG A 20 -19.41 -2.94 -0.14
CA ARG A 20 -19.04 -2.70 -1.53
C ARG A 20 -17.62 -2.10 -1.60
N PRO A 21 -16.86 -2.42 -2.67
CA PRO A 21 -15.64 -1.71 -2.98
C PRO A 21 -15.95 -0.21 -3.08
N ALA A 22 -15.06 0.61 -2.55
CA ALA A 22 -15.17 2.05 -2.61
C ALA A 22 -13.93 2.59 -3.33
N HIS A 23 -14.17 3.55 -4.21
CA HIS A 23 -13.16 4.31 -4.93
C HIS A 23 -12.92 5.58 -4.15
N ALA A 24 -11.67 6.01 -4.00
CA ALA A 24 -11.40 7.40 -3.60
C ALA A 24 -11.24 8.20 -4.85
N TRP A 25 -11.94 9.31 -4.94
CA TRP A 25 -11.94 10.14 -6.13
C TRP A 25 -12.37 9.37 -7.39
N SER A 26 -12.59 10.09 -8.49
CA SER A 26 -12.71 9.43 -9.78
C SER A 26 -11.32 9.18 -10.37
N SER A 27 -11.26 8.29 -11.37
CA SER A 27 -10.05 8.11 -12.19
C SER A 27 -9.52 9.44 -12.73
N ASP A 28 -10.39 10.37 -13.12
CA ASP A 28 -9.99 11.66 -13.70
C ASP A 28 -9.35 12.59 -12.65
N VAL A 29 -9.86 12.58 -11.43
CA VAL A 29 -9.28 13.35 -10.32
C VAL A 29 -7.92 12.79 -9.94
N HIS A 30 -7.73 11.46 -9.89
CA HIS A 30 -6.41 10.85 -9.68
C HIS A 30 -5.39 11.28 -10.73
N ARG A 31 -5.76 11.20 -12.01
CA ARG A 31 -4.91 11.65 -13.12
C ARG A 31 -4.57 13.12 -12.97
N HIS A 32 -5.54 13.97 -12.64
CA HIS A 32 -5.35 15.40 -12.46
C HIS A 32 -4.34 15.72 -11.36
N ILE A 33 -4.54 15.20 -10.14
CA ILE A 33 -3.65 15.47 -8.99
C ILE A 33 -2.20 15.08 -9.33
N VAL A 34 -2.00 13.92 -9.96
CA VAL A 34 -0.66 13.45 -10.33
C VAL A 34 -0.04 14.26 -11.47
N SER A 35 -0.81 14.60 -12.50
CA SER A 35 -0.36 15.49 -13.59
C SER A 35 0.08 16.85 -13.05
N CYS A 36 -0.73 17.48 -12.20
CA CYS A 36 -0.38 18.75 -11.57
C CYS A 36 0.86 18.63 -10.68
N ALA A 37 1.05 17.53 -9.97
CA ALA A 37 2.26 17.31 -9.18
C ALA A 37 3.53 17.13 -10.04
N LEU A 38 3.41 16.49 -11.22
CA LEU A 38 4.50 16.39 -12.20
C LEU A 38 4.85 17.77 -12.77
N GLU A 39 3.85 18.57 -13.16
CA GLU A 39 4.04 19.96 -13.60
C GLU A 39 4.65 20.86 -12.52
N LEU A 40 4.29 20.61 -11.24
CA LEU A 40 4.82 21.35 -10.10
C LEU A 40 6.33 21.16 -9.95
N LEU A 41 6.90 20.03 -10.39
CA LEU A 41 8.36 19.84 -10.43
C LEU A 41 9.03 20.89 -11.32
N ASP A 42 8.48 21.15 -12.50
CA ASP A 42 9.01 22.16 -13.43
C ASP A 42 8.82 23.57 -12.88
N LYS A 43 7.63 23.89 -12.35
CA LYS A 43 7.32 25.19 -11.73
C LYS A 43 8.28 25.52 -10.58
N GLU A 44 8.62 24.53 -9.76
CA GLU A 44 9.55 24.65 -8.63
C GLU A 44 11.03 24.46 -9.03
N LYS A 45 11.32 24.47 -10.33
CA LYS A 45 12.68 24.38 -10.90
C LYS A 45 13.44 23.13 -10.44
N LYS A 46 12.74 22.01 -10.24
CA LYS A 46 13.33 20.69 -9.92
C LYS A 46 13.81 19.98 -11.19
N VAL A 47 14.57 20.69 -12.02
CA VAL A 47 14.91 20.32 -13.41
C VAL A 47 15.43 18.89 -13.55
N ARG A 48 16.32 18.43 -12.65
CA ARG A 48 16.84 17.05 -12.70
C ARG A 48 15.76 16.00 -12.48
N THR A 49 14.90 16.23 -11.49
CA THR A 49 13.80 15.32 -11.16
C THR A 49 12.69 15.38 -12.22
N ALA A 50 12.38 16.57 -12.75
CA ALA A 50 11.44 16.69 -13.86
C ALA A 50 11.94 15.94 -15.11
N ALA A 51 13.23 16.09 -15.46
CA ALA A 51 13.83 15.36 -16.57
C ALA A 51 13.80 13.84 -16.39
N PHE A 52 13.93 13.35 -15.16
CA PHE A 52 13.83 11.92 -14.83
C PHE A 52 12.44 11.34 -15.19
N TYR A 53 11.38 12.11 -15.02
CA TYR A 53 10.00 11.65 -15.28
C TYR A 53 9.47 11.98 -16.67
N LYS A 54 10.11 12.90 -17.42
CA LYS A 54 9.60 13.43 -18.69
C LYS A 54 9.09 12.38 -19.69
N GLY A 55 9.77 11.24 -19.80
CA GLY A 55 9.39 10.14 -20.70
C GLY A 55 8.39 9.13 -20.12
N TRP A 56 7.95 9.32 -18.88
CA TRP A 56 7.20 8.34 -18.09
C TRP A 56 5.87 8.87 -17.54
N HIS A 57 5.49 10.11 -17.85
CA HIS A 57 4.24 10.71 -17.36
C HIS A 57 3.04 9.81 -17.64
N ASP A 58 2.86 9.33 -18.87
CA ASP A 58 1.73 8.48 -19.25
C ASP A 58 1.68 7.17 -18.45
N ALA A 59 2.82 6.51 -18.25
CA ALA A 59 2.91 5.27 -17.47
C ALA A 59 2.57 5.50 -15.99
N ILE A 60 3.04 6.61 -15.41
CA ILE A 60 2.73 7.00 -14.04
C ILE A 60 1.23 7.31 -13.93
N ILE A 61 0.70 8.17 -14.80
CA ILE A 61 -0.69 8.60 -14.81
C ILE A 61 -1.63 7.40 -15.02
N GLU A 62 -1.31 6.46 -15.91
CA GLU A 62 -2.10 5.23 -16.06
C GLU A 62 -2.01 4.31 -14.85
N GLY A 63 -0.85 4.24 -14.19
CA GLY A 63 -0.69 3.50 -12.93
C GLY A 63 -1.64 4.00 -11.83
N THR A 64 -1.97 5.29 -11.81
CA THR A 64 -2.86 5.89 -10.78
C THR A 64 -4.28 5.38 -10.80
N ILE A 65 -4.75 4.81 -11.91
CA ILE A 65 -6.16 4.37 -12.03
C ILE A 65 -6.31 2.86 -11.89
N GLN A 66 -5.21 2.10 -11.88
CA GLN A 66 -5.24 0.64 -11.80
C GLN A 66 -5.84 0.12 -10.49
N PRO A 67 -5.52 0.69 -9.30
CA PRO A 67 -6.07 0.19 -8.03
C PRO A 67 -7.60 0.17 -7.96
N ASP A 68 -8.28 1.04 -8.72
CA ASP A 68 -9.73 1.09 -8.79
C ASP A 68 -10.35 0.05 -9.74
N LYS A 69 -9.57 -0.56 -10.64
CA LYS A 69 -10.10 -1.47 -11.68
C LYS A 69 -10.54 -2.80 -11.09
N VAL A 70 -11.66 -3.31 -11.57
CA VAL A 70 -12.18 -4.64 -11.17
C VAL A 70 -11.12 -5.71 -11.44
N GLY A 71 -10.82 -6.52 -10.42
CA GLY A 71 -9.83 -7.60 -10.51
C GLY A 71 -8.39 -7.19 -10.21
N ASP A 72 -8.12 -5.91 -9.94
CA ASP A 72 -6.79 -5.45 -9.52
C ASP A 72 -6.42 -5.96 -8.11
N ILE A 73 -5.13 -6.25 -7.90
CA ILE A 73 -4.60 -6.80 -6.63
C ILE A 73 -4.78 -5.87 -5.43
N ASP A 74 -4.88 -4.57 -5.66
CA ASP A 74 -5.04 -3.56 -4.62
C ASP A 74 -6.50 -3.16 -4.41
N LYS A 75 -7.41 -3.63 -5.27
CA LYS A 75 -8.83 -3.37 -5.13
C LYS A 75 -9.40 -4.12 -3.93
N GLY A 76 -10.23 -3.44 -3.14
CA GLY A 76 -11.00 -4.11 -2.10
C GLY A 76 -11.60 -3.17 -1.06
N SER A 77 -12.55 -3.71 -0.31
CA SER A 77 -13.27 -2.99 0.73
C SER A 77 -12.33 -2.56 1.86
N GLY A 78 -12.20 -1.26 2.08
CA GLY A 78 -11.31 -0.70 3.10
C GLY A 78 -9.86 -0.46 2.64
N ARG A 79 -9.44 -1.00 1.50
CA ARG A 79 -8.06 -0.89 1.01
C ARG A 79 -7.63 0.56 0.69
N HIS A 80 -8.56 1.36 0.19
CA HIS A 80 -8.38 2.77 -0.15
C HIS A 80 -8.54 3.71 1.05
N TYR A 81 -8.70 3.18 2.27
CA TYR A 81 -8.97 3.98 3.46
C TYR A 81 -7.77 3.98 4.39
N TYR A 82 -7.49 5.13 4.99
CA TYR A 82 -6.59 5.28 6.13
C TYR A 82 -7.20 6.31 7.07
N SER A 83 -7.98 5.82 8.05
CA SER A 83 -9.02 6.64 8.67
C SER A 83 -8.62 7.10 10.06
N CYS A 84 -8.35 8.40 10.20
CA CYS A 84 -8.12 9.04 11.50
C CYS A 84 -9.42 9.52 12.17
N MET A 85 -10.55 9.35 11.49
CA MET A 85 -11.85 9.82 11.94
C MET A 85 -12.95 8.85 11.48
N ASN A 86 -14.05 8.77 12.22
CA ASN A 86 -15.23 8.01 11.81
C ASN A 86 -16.18 8.85 10.96
N ALA A 87 -17.20 8.20 10.38
CA ALA A 87 -18.13 8.83 9.45
C ALA A 87 -19.00 9.94 10.07
N LYS A 88 -18.94 10.15 11.39
CA LYS A 88 -19.65 11.21 12.11
C LYS A 88 -18.73 12.36 12.57
N GLY A 89 -17.47 12.35 12.19
CA GLY A 89 -16.52 13.38 12.59
C GLY A 89 -15.80 13.14 13.91
N LYS A 90 -15.94 11.96 14.53
CA LYS A 90 -15.22 11.63 15.79
C LYS A 90 -13.85 11.05 15.46
N ALA A 91 -12.80 11.59 16.07
CA ALA A 91 -11.44 11.07 15.95
C ALA A 91 -11.36 9.58 16.35
N LEU A 92 -10.51 8.84 15.63
CA LEU A 92 -10.16 7.45 15.91
C LEU A 92 -8.78 7.37 16.55
N ASP A 93 -8.57 6.34 17.36
CA ASP A 93 -7.29 6.15 18.06
C ASP A 93 -6.18 5.74 17.09
N GLU A 94 -5.01 6.34 17.33
CA GLU A 94 -3.76 6.00 16.67
C GLU A 94 -3.04 4.91 17.48
N THR A 95 -2.49 3.89 16.82
CA THR A 95 -1.65 2.88 17.47
C THR A 95 -0.27 2.91 16.86
N LYS A 96 0.74 3.30 17.64
CA LYS A 96 2.15 3.34 17.22
C LYS A 96 2.38 4.09 15.89
N GLY A 97 1.72 5.22 15.71
CA GLY A 97 1.84 5.95 14.43
C GLY A 97 0.83 5.53 13.36
N PHE A 98 -0.05 4.55 13.58
CA PHE A 98 -0.96 4.01 12.56
C PHE A 98 -2.43 4.22 12.87
N TYR A 99 -3.20 4.56 11.83
CA TYR A 99 -4.65 4.44 11.81
C TYR A 99 -5.09 3.14 11.14
N ARG A 100 -6.31 2.71 11.47
CA ARG A 100 -6.95 1.55 10.85
C ARG A 100 -7.66 1.96 9.56
N ASN A 101 -7.84 0.99 8.67
CA ASN A 101 -8.72 1.11 7.53
C ASN A 101 -10.20 1.10 7.97
N ARG A 102 -11.10 1.21 7.01
CA ARG A 102 -12.55 1.16 7.24
C ARG A 102 -13.04 -0.14 7.88
N MET A 103 -12.33 -1.24 7.67
CA MET A 103 -12.62 -2.56 8.24
C MET A 103 -12.12 -2.72 9.69
N GLY A 104 -11.43 -1.71 10.23
CA GLY A 104 -10.85 -1.78 11.57
C GLY A 104 -9.51 -2.53 11.62
N GLU A 105 -8.83 -2.68 10.48
CA GLU A 105 -7.56 -3.41 10.33
C GLU A 105 -6.42 -2.45 9.96
N PHE A 106 -5.17 -2.76 10.31
CA PHE A 106 -4.02 -1.93 9.91
C PHE A 106 -3.59 -2.16 8.46
N ALA A 107 -3.91 -3.34 7.91
CA ALA A 107 -3.61 -3.71 6.54
C ALA A 107 -4.67 -4.69 6.00
N PRO A 108 -4.99 -4.63 4.70
CA PRO A 108 -4.52 -3.61 3.74
C PRO A 108 -5.22 -2.25 3.95
N SER A 109 -4.47 -1.14 3.86
CA SER A 109 -4.95 0.25 3.96
C SER A 109 -4.21 1.13 2.95
N ALA A 110 -4.68 2.36 2.71
CA ALA A 110 -4.03 3.25 1.73
C ALA A 110 -2.55 3.47 2.09
N ARG A 111 -2.23 3.56 3.40
CA ARG A 111 -0.86 3.67 3.86
C ARG A 111 -0.01 2.42 3.56
N THR A 112 -0.51 1.22 3.84
CA THR A 112 0.29 -0.01 3.62
C THR A 112 0.41 -0.32 2.12
N LEU A 113 -0.62 -0.01 1.34
CA LEU A 113 -0.60 -0.18 -0.11
C LEU A 113 0.29 0.85 -0.81
N TYR A 114 0.39 2.09 -0.30
CA TYR A 114 1.46 3.00 -0.69
C TYR A 114 2.83 2.35 -0.47
N ARG A 115 3.11 1.80 0.72
CA ARG A 115 4.43 1.19 1.01
C ARG A 115 4.73 0.01 0.10
N ALA A 116 3.75 -0.86 -0.15
CA ALA A 116 3.91 -2.03 -1.01
C ALA A 116 4.22 -1.62 -2.45
N ASN A 117 3.42 -0.72 -3.03
CA ASN A 117 3.62 -0.24 -4.40
C ASN A 117 4.88 0.61 -4.55
N TYR A 118 5.23 1.44 -3.55
CA TYR A 118 6.46 2.23 -3.57
C TYR A 118 7.71 1.32 -3.49
N THR A 119 7.69 0.32 -2.61
CA THR A 119 8.79 -0.66 -2.50
C THR A 119 8.94 -1.45 -3.81
N ALA A 120 7.83 -1.87 -4.41
CA ALA A 120 7.80 -2.49 -5.73
C ALA A 120 8.41 -1.58 -6.80
N ALA A 121 8.01 -0.31 -6.87
CA ALA A 121 8.50 0.65 -7.84
C ALA A 121 10.03 0.80 -7.76
N VAL A 122 10.59 1.00 -6.55
CA VAL A 122 12.04 1.12 -6.39
C VAL A 122 12.74 -0.19 -6.75
N SER A 123 12.17 -1.34 -6.35
CA SER A 123 12.74 -2.66 -6.64
C SER A 123 12.79 -2.97 -8.14
N LEU A 124 11.73 -2.65 -8.86
CA LEU A 124 11.65 -2.81 -10.32
C LEU A 124 12.63 -1.88 -11.02
N TYR A 125 12.71 -0.61 -10.60
CA TYR A 125 13.65 0.35 -11.17
C TYR A 125 15.10 -0.11 -10.99
N LYS A 126 15.47 -0.52 -9.77
CA LYS A 126 16.82 -1.04 -9.45
C LYS A 126 17.11 -2.39 -10.14
N SER A 127 16.10 -3.05 -10.70
CA SER A 127 16.22 -4.27 -11.51
C SER A 127 16.20 -3.99 -13.02
N GLY A 128 16.21 -2.73 -13.45
CA GLY A 128 16.17 -2.35 -14.87
C GLY A 128 14.79 -2.46 -15.54
N LYS A 129 13.73 -2.70 -14.77
CA LYS A 129 12.33 -2.80 -15.23
C LYS A 129 11.62 -1.46 -15.08
N THR A 130 12.09 -0.46 -15.84
CA THR A 130 11.71 0.94 -15.62
C THR A 130 10.24 1.22 -15.92
N ALA A 131 9.65 0.61 -16.96
CA ALA A 131 8.25 0.86 -17.32
C ALA A 131 7.29 0.37 -16.22
N GLU A 132 7.54 -0.84 -15.74
CA GLU A 132 6.83 -1.50 -14.63
C GLU A 132 7.02 -0.72 -13.33
N ALA A 133 8.23 -0.21 -13.09
CA ALA A 133 8.52 0.66 -11.95
C ALA A 133 7.67 1.93 -11.96
N MET A 134 7.53 2.59 -13.10
CA MET A 134 6.74 3.82 -13.22
C MET A 134 5.25 3.56 -13.07
N ASN A 135 4.75 2.41 -13.55
CA ASN A 135 3.38 1.98 -13.27
C ASN A 135 3.16 1.76 -11.76
N CYS A 136 4.06 1.03 -11.08
CA CYS A 136 4.01 0.83 -9.63
C CYS A 136 4.13 2.13 -8.84
N LEU A 137 4.92 3.09 -9.33
CA LEU A 137 4.99 4.43 -8.75
C LEU A 137 3.62 5.11 -8.85
N GLY A 138 2.99 5.10 -10.03
CA GLY A 138 1.62 5.60 -10.21
C GLY A 138 0.62 5.00 -9.23
N ARG A 139 0.68 3.68 -9.02
CA ARG A 139 -0.14 2.97 -8.01
C ARG A 139 0.14 3.45 -6.59
N ALA A 140 1.39 3.73 -6.24
CA ALA A 140 1.71 4.31 -4.94
C ALA A 140 1.12 5.73 -4.78
N LEU A 141 1.19 6.56 -5.83
CA LEU A 141 0.66 7.93 -5.83
C LEU A 141 -0.87 7.97 -5.70
N HIS A 142 -1.58 7.00 -6.28
CA HIS A 142 -3.02 6.81 -6.06
C HIS A 142 -3.37 6.78 -4.57
N PHE A 143 -2.66 5.97 -3.78
CA PHE A 143 -2.96 5.88 -2.35
C PHE A 143 -2.60 7.16 -1.56
N VAL A 144 -1.69 7.98 -2.06
CA VAL A 144 -1.46 9.32 -1.50
C VAL A 144 -2.65 10.23 -1.79
N ALA A 145 -3.21 10.15 -3.00
CA ALA A 145 -4.42 10.86 -3.36
C ALA A 145 -5.64 10.43 -2.52
N ASP A 146 -5.80 9.13 -2.27
CA ASP A 146 -6.82 8.59 -1.36
C ASP A 146 -6.70 9.16 0.05
N MET A 147 -5.46 9.28 0.58
CA MET A 147 -5.19 9.88 1.89
C MET A 147 -5.47 11.40 1.93
N GLY A 148 -5.63 12.05 0.78
CA GLY A 148 -6.12 13.42 0.66
C GLY A 148 -7.64 13.55 0.54
N CYS A 149 -8.37 12.44 0.41
CA CYS A 149 -9.82 12.42 0.22
C CYS A 149 -10.57 12.41 1.56
N THR A 150 -11.38 13.45 1.81
CA THR A 150 -12.09 13.61 3.08
C THR A 150 -12.98 12.41 3.44
N PRO A 151 -13.82 11.86 2.53
CA PRO A 151 -14.56 10.62 2.81
C PRO A 151 -13.69 9.41 3.21
N HIS A 152 -12.49 9.27 2.64
CA HIS A 152 -11.60 8.12 2.86
C HIS A 152 -10.86 8.18 4.19
N VAL A 153 -10.50 9.37 4.63
CA VAL A 153 -9.88 9.58 5.95
C VAL A 153 -10.89 9.57 7.09
N ALA A 154 -12.18 9.67 6.75
CA ALA A 154 -13.30 9.72 7.68
C ALA A 154 -14.14 8.44 7.72
N ASN A 155 -13.64 7.33 7.17
CA ASN A 155 -14.34 6.04 7.18
C ASN A 155 -15.78 6.13 6.60
N MET A 156 -16.02 7.03 5.64
CA MET A 156 -17.33 7.18 5.02
C MET A 156 -17.51 6.11 3.95
N ALA A 157 -18.53 5.28 4.12
CA ALA A 157 -18.87 4.23 3.17
C ALA A 157 -19.38 4.82 1.84
N VAL A 158 -18.90 4.30 0.71
CA VAL A 158 -19.61 4.45 -0.57
C VAL A 158 -20.99 3.81 -0.46
N GLY A 159 -21.99 4.49 -1.00
CA GLY A 159 -23.32 3.96 -1.19
C GLY A 159 -24.02 4.58 -2.41
N ASP A 160 -24.95 3.85 -3.00
CA ASP A 160 -25.59 4.24 -4.27
C ASP A 160 -26.61 5.38 -4.13
N LYS A 161 -27.03 5.69 -2.90
CA LYS A 161 -28.06 6.70 -2.67
C LYS A 161 -27.49 8.10 -2.92
N ALA A 162 -28.27 8.99 -3.52
CA ALA A 162 -27.86 10.37 -3.77
C ALA A 162 -27.52 11.16 -2.48
N ASN A 163 -28.07 10.75 -1.33
CA ASN A 163 -27.77 11.33 -0.02
C ASN A 163 -26.57 10.67 0.69
N ASN A 164 -25.85 9.77 0.02
CA ASN A 164 -24.59 9.25 0.53
C ASN A 164 -23.50 10.33 0.37
N VAL A 165 -23.00 10.85 1.50
CA VAL A 165 -22.01 11.94 1.53
C VAL A 165 -20.79 11.64 0.68
N HIS A 166 -20.29 10.41 0.73
CA HIS A 166 -19.13 9.98 -0.04
C HIS A 166 -19.38 10.15 -1.55
N ASN A 167 -20.40 9.49 -2.08
CA ASN A 167 -20.74 9.55 -3.50
C ASN A 167 -21.09 10.98 -3.95
N ALA A 168 -21.83 11.73 -3.13
CA ALA A 168 -22.20 13.11 -3.45
C ALA A 168 -20.97 14.04 -3.54
N PHE A 169 -20.03 13.90 -2.59
CA PHE A 169 -18.80 14.67 -2.57
C PHE A 169 -17.93 14.39 -3.79
N GLU A 170 -17.64 13.12 -4.07
CA GLU A 170 -16.77 12.75 -5.20
C GLU A 170 -17.39 13.08 -6.55
N LYS A 171 -18.71 12.88 -6.70
CA LYS A 171 -19.43 13.28 -7.89
C LYS A 171 -19.36 14.80 -8.13
N HIS A 172 -19.44 15.60 -7.07
CA HIS A 172 -19.28 17.05 -7.20
C HIS A 172 -17.86 17.42 -7.63
N VAL A 173 -16.85 16.84 -6.98
CA VAL A 173 -15.44 17.13 -7.29
C VAL A 173 -15.08 16.68 -8.70
N ASN A 174 -15.65 15.58 -9.20
CA ASN A 174 -15.45 15.12 -10.57
C ASN A 174 -15.84 16.16 -11.65
N ASN A 175 -16.69 17.13 -11.32
CA ASN A 175 -17.09 18.18 -12.27
C ASN A 175 -16.29 19.48 -12.10
N THR A 176 -15.48 19.60 -11.05
CA THR A 176 -14.86 20.86 -10.63
C THR A 176 -13.34 20.78 -10.44
N TYR A 177 -12.78 19.57 -10.42
CA TYR A 177 -11.37 19.32 -10.06
C TYR A 177 -10.36 20.11 -10.88
N GLY A 178 -10.63 20.37 -12.16
CA GLY A 178 -9.73 21.09 -13.06
C GLY A 178 -9.43 22.54 -12.62
N ASN A 179 -10.23 23.09 -11.70
CA ASN A 179 -10.03 24.42 -11.13
C ASN A 179 -9.07 24.45 -9.94
N TYR A 180 -8.67 23.29 -9.42
CA TYR A 180 -7.89 23.18 -8.19
C TYR A 180 -6.48 22.70 -8.51
N LYS A 181 -5.48 23.47 -8.10
CA LYS A 181 -4.06 23.09 -8.21
C LYS A 181 -3.20 23.80 -7.18
N ALA A 182 -2.06 23.21 -6.86
CA ALA A 182 -1.05 23.82 -6.02
C ALA A 182 -0.34 24.97 -6.73
N GLU A 183 -0.34 26.14 -6.08
CA GLU A 183 0.42 27.28 -6.59
C GLU A 183 1.92 27.18 -6.29
N SER A 184 2.29 26.48 -5.23
CA SER A 184 3.70 26.30 -4.83
C SER A 184 3.87 25.03 -4.01
N PHE A 185 5.10 24.56 -3.89
CA PHE A 185 5.46 23.42 -3.06
C PHE A 185 5.83 23.81 -1.62
N ASP A 186 5.20 23.16 -0.63
CA ASP A 186 5.66 23.24 0.76
C ASP A 186 6.95 22.44 0.98
N LYS A 187 8.08 23.16 0.93
CA LYS A 187 9.43 22.59 1.15
C LYS A 187 9.60 21.88 2.49
N ARG A 188 8.75 22.17 3.49
CA ARG A 188 8.78 21.46 4.78
C ARG A 188 8.39 19.99 4.65
N LEU A 189 7.75 19.57 3.56
CA LEU A 189 7.41 18.18 3.29
C LEU A 189 8.65 17.30 3.08
N VAL A 190 9.72 17.86 2.49
CA VAL A 190 10.96 17.12 2.17
C VAL A 190 11.49 16.37 3.39
N LYS A 191 11.56 17.02 4.55
CA LYS A 191 12.09 16.42 5.79
C LYS A 191 11.30 15.20 6.27
N TYR A 192 10.01 15.11 5.95
CA TYR A 192 9.19 13.97 6.34
C TYR A 192 9.35 12.80 5.37
N TYR A 193 9.55 13.09 4.08
CA TYR A 193 9.71 12.08 3.03
C TYR A 193 11.15 11.57 2.88
N GLU A 194 12.16 12.31 3.36
CA GLU A 194 13.55 11.84 3.46
C GLU A 194 13.72 10.69 4.48
N LYS A 195 12.76 10.53 5.41
CA LYS A 195 12.74 9.40 6.34
C LYS A 195 12.51 8.08 5.59
N ASN A 196 12.91 6.98 6.22
CA ASN A 196 12.69 5.64 5.67
C ASN A 196 11.20 5.33 5.45
N ASP A 197 10.36 5.62 6.45
CA ASP A 197 8.89 5.57 6.34
C ASP A 197 8.32 7.00 6.46
N PRO A 198 7.61 7.51 5.43
CA PRO A 198 6.95 8.83 5.47
C PRO A 198 5.63 8.85 6.26
N GLY A 199 5.33 7.85 7.09
CA GLY A 199 4.09 7.73 7.87
C GLY A 199 3.66 8.97 8.65
N GLU A 200 4.61 9.77 9.17
CA GLU A 200 4.30 11.04 9.83
C GLU A 200 3.67 12.07 8.87
N ALA A 201 4.16 12.14 7.63
CA ALA A 201 3.58 13.00 6.60
C ALA A 201 2.14 12.55 6.27
N PHE A 202 1.92 11.24 6.14
CA PHE A 202 0.58 10.71 5.89
C PHE A 202 -0.39 10.99 7.03
N ASN A 203 0.05 10.83 8.29
CA ASN A 203 -0.79 11.18 9.44
C ASN A 203 -1.17 12.66 9.43
N LYS A 204 -0.28 13.56 8.98
CA LYS A 204 -0.59 14.99 8.84
C LYS A 204 -1.57 15.24 7.70
N LEU A 205 -1.38 14.59 6.55
CA LEU A 205 -2.29 14.69 5.40
C LEU A 205 -3.71 14.25 5.79
N VAL A 206 -3.86 13.07 6.39
CA VAL A 206 -5.19 12.56 6.77
C VAL A 206 -5.85 13.41 7.85
N LYS A 207 -5.08 13.91 8.83
CA LYS A 207 -5.61 14.85 9.85
C LYS A 207 -6.09 16.14 9.20
N TYR A 208 -5.32 16.69 8.26
CA TYR A 208 -5.72 17.88 7.52
C TYR A 208 -7.00 17.65 6.71
N ALA A 209 -7.05 16.60 5.89
CA ALA A 209 -8.25 16.26 5.12
C ALA A 209 -9.47 16.01 6.03
N SER A 210 -9.28 15.34 7.18
CA SER A 210 -10.36 15.06 8.13
C SER A 210 -10.97 16.30 8.77
N SER A 211 -10.24 17.43 8.82
CA SER A 211 -10.75 18.67 9.39
C SER A 211 -11.98 19.23 8.65
N PHE A 212 -12.22 18.77 7.42
CA PHE A 212 -13.35 19.17 6.59
C PHE A 212 -14.57 18.24 6.68
N VAL A 213 -14.52 17.18 7.51
CA VAL A 213 -15.64 16.23 7.65
C VAL A 213 -16.92 16.95 8.04
N GLY A 214 -16.87 17.85 9.03
CA GLY A 214 -18.04 18.62 9.46
C GLY A 214 -18.68 19.42 8.32
N ALA A 215 -17.89 19.96 7.40
CA ALA A 215 -18.38 20.75 6.27
C ALA A 215 -19.13 19.88 5.25
N ILE A 216 -18.62 18.69 4.94
CA ILE A 216 -19.21 17.84 3.89
C ILE A 216 -20.41 17.01 4.38
N LEU A 217 -20.59 16.84 5.70
CA LEU A 217 -21.68 16.03 6.26
C LEU A 217 -23.09 16.54 5.89
N HIS A 218 -23.21 17.82 5.56
CA HIS A 218 -24.48 18.48 5.27
C HIS A 218 -24.89 18.44 3.78
N LEU A 219 -24.13 17.74 2.93
CA LEU A 219 -24.42 17.59 1.50
C LEU A 219 -24.49 18.92 0.72
N ASP A 220 -23.80 19.97 1.20
CA ASP A 220 -23.73 21.27 0.51
C ASP A 220 -22.66 21.24 -0.60
N PRO A 221 -23.05 21.41 -1.89
CA PRO A 221 -22.11 21.48 -3.00
C PRO A 221 -21.06 22.59 -2.85
N ARG A 222 -21.37 23.73 -2.21
CA ARG A 222 -20.38 24.79 -1.98
C ARG A 222 -19.31 24.31 -1.01
N ALA A 223 -19.72 23.69 0.09
CA ALA A 223 -18.80 23.10 1.06
C ALA A 223 -17.93 21.99 0.44
N PHE A 224 -18.44 21.24 -0.54
CA PHE A 224 -17.66 20.27 -1.30
C PHE A 224 -16.55 20.94 -2.11
N GLY A 225 -16.88 21.97 -2.89
CA GLY A 225 -15.90 22.75 -3.65
C GLY A 225 -14.87 23.45 -2.77
N ASP A 226 -15.29 24.04 -1.65
CA ASP A 226 -14.39 24.67 -0.68
C ASP A 226 -13.43 23.68 -0.04
N THR A 227 -13.92 22.45 0.22
CA THR A 227 -13.09 21.36 0.73
C THR A 227 -12.07 20.93 -0.33
N ALA A 228 -12.52 20.70 -1.57
CA ALA A 228 -11.66 20.26 -2.67
C ALA A 228 -10.57 21.28 -3.00
N THR A 229 -10.91 22.58 -3.00
CA THR A 229 -9.95 23.69 -3.18
C THR A 229 -8.83 23.69 -2.13
N LYS A 230 -9.10 23.14 -0.94
CA LYS A 230 -8.14 23.07 0.17
C LYS A 230 -7.37 21.75 0.20
N THR A 231 -7.98 20.62 -0.17
CA THR A 231 -7.38 19.29 -0.04
C THR A 231 -6.58 18.87 -1.28
N ILE A 232 -7.07 19.16 -2.50
CA ILE A 232 -6.38 18.76 -3.75
C ILE A 232 -4.98 19.39 -3.83
N PRO A 233 -4.80 20.72 -3.69
CA PRO A 233 -3.47 21.33 -3.74
C PRO A 233 -2.48 20.80 -2.70
N VAL A 234 -2.94 20.49 -1.49
CA VAL A 234 -2.08 19.90 -0.45
C VAL A 234 -1.68 18.48 -0.82
N THR A 235 -2.62 17.71 -1.38
CA THR A 235 -2.38 16.35 -1.85
C THR A 235 -1.36 16.31 -2.99
N GLU A 236 -1.46 17.23 -3.95
CA GLU A 236 -0.46 17.40 -5.02
C GLU A 236 0.94 17.65 -4.48
N GLN A 237 1.07 18.48 -3.44
CA GLN A 237 2.36 18.74 -2.80
C GLN A 237 2.92 17.48 -2.12
N HIS A 238 2.08 16.66 -1.47
CA HIS A 238 2.49 15.37 -0.93
C HIS A 238 2.96 14.41 -2.03
N ILE A 239 2.27 14.37 -3.17
CA ILE A 239 2.67 13.57 -4.34
C ILE A 239 4.01 14.05 -4.91
N MET A 240 4.20 15.36 -5.06
CA MET A 240 5.49 15.92 -5.48
C MET A 240 6.62 15.52 -4.51
N ALA A 241 6.37 15.52 -3.19
CA ALA A 241 7.35 15.07 -2.22
C ALA A 241 7.71 13.57 -2.38
N VAL A 242 6.73 12.72 -2.72
CA VAL A 242 6.99 11.32 -3.08
C VAL A 242 7.81 11.20 -4.37
N LEU A 243 7.52 12.00 -5.39
CA LEU A 243 8.28 12.02 -6.65
C LEU A 243 9.75 12.43 -6.41
N LEU A 244 10.00 13.42 -5.55
CA LEU A 244 11.36 13.80 -5.14
C LEU A 244 12.05 12.64 -4.39
N LYS A 245 11.33 11.98 -3.48
CA LYS A 245 11.85 10.83 -2.72
C LYS A 245 12.20 9.66 -3.63
N PHE A 246 11.33 9.30 -4.57
CA PHE A 246 11.55 8.18 -5.49
C PHE A 246 12.80 8.40 -6.34
N HIS A 247 12.96 9.60 -6.91
CA HIS A 247 14.15 9.95 -7.67
C HIS A 247 15.44 9.80 -6.83
N ALA A 248 15.41 10.22 -5.56
CA ALA A 248 16.54 10.06 -4.65
C ALA A 248 16.80 8.58 -4.29
N ASP A 249 15.75 7.81 -3.98
CA ASP A 249 15.87 6.40 -3.61
C ASP A 249 16.36 5.53 -4.78
N CYS A 250 15.93 5.82 -6.02
CA CYS A 250 16.42 5.17 -7.23
C CYS A 250 17.91 5.41 -7.48
N SER A 251 18.43 6.56 -7.04
CA SER A 251 19.85 6.91 -7.12
C SER A 251 20.68 6.40 -5.93
N SER A 252 20.04 5.76 -4.95
CA SER A 252 20.66 5.37 -3.68
C SER A 252 20.81 3.85 -3.54
N ASP A 253 21.78 3.41 -2.75
CA ASP A 253 21.99 2.00 -2.38
C ASP A 253 21.61 1.68 -0.92
N LYS A 254 20.74 2.51 -0.32
CA LYS A 254 20.26 2.38 1.07
C LYS A 254 19.49 1.08 1.40
N GLY A 255 19.34 0.15 0.44
CA GLY A 255 18.89 -1.22 0.69
C GLY A 255 17.40 -1.40 0.99
N ASN A 256 16.57 -0.40 0.73
CA ASN A 256 15.11 -0.46 0.92
C ASN A 256 14.37 -0.98 -0.33
N PHE A 257 14.97 -1.95 -1.03
CA PHE A 257 14.46 -2.52 -2.28
C PHE A 257 14.98 -3.94 -2.45
N LEU A 258 14.30 -4.70 -3.30
CA LEU A 258 14.71 -6.01 -3.77
C LEU A 258 15.20 -5.92 -5.22
N THR A 259 15.98 -6.92 -5.65
CA THR A 259 16.53 -6.96 -7.02
C THR A 259 16.19 -8.30 -7.64
N ASP A 260 15.66 -8.28 -8.87
CA ASP A 260 15.28 -9.49 -9.58
C ASP A 260 16.49 -10.42 -9.79
N GLY A 261 16.31 -11.69 -9.47
CA GLY A 261 17.35 -12.72 -9.59
C GLY A 261 18.40 -12.70 -8.48
N LYS A 262 18.36 -11.75 -7.54
CA LYS A 262 19.30 -11.72 -6.42
C LYS A 262 18.88 -12.68 -5.31
N GLN A 263 19.86 -13.32 -4.69
CA GLN A 263 19.67 -14.16 -3.51
C GLN A 263 19.72 -13.33 -2.23
N TYR A 264 18.82 -13.64 -1.31
CA TYR A 264 18.72 -12.99 -0.01
C TYR A 264 18.64 -14.03 1.10
N THR A 265 19.20 -13.68 2.25
CA THR A 265 18.84 -14.31 3.53
C THR A 265 17.67 -13.55 4.16
N PHE A 266 16.75 -14.28 4.80
CA PHE A 266 15.58 -13.70 5.45
C PHE A 266 15.67 -13.99 6.94
N LYS A 267 16.20 -13.03 7.70
CA LYS A 267 16.33 -13.15 9.16
C LYS A 267 15.13 -12.51 9.83
N ASN A 268 14.40 -13.24 10.65
CA ASN A 268 13.34 -12.65 11.45
C ASN A 268 13.90 -11.78 12.58
N LEU A 269 13.35 -10.59 12.77
CA LEU A 269 13.86 -9.64 13.76
C LEU A 269 13.62 -10.11 15.21
N ALA A 270 12.47 -10.72 15.52
CA ALA A 270 12.16 -11.15 16.88
C ALA A 270 12.94 -12.39 17.33
N THR A 271 13.05 -13.40 16.45
CA THR A 271 13.65 -14.70 16.82
C THR A 271 15.11 -14.81 16.44
N GLY A 272 15.60 -13.99 15.50
CA GLY A 272 16.94 -14.11 14.92
C GLY A 272 17.10 -15.32 13.98
N LEU A 273 16.05 -16.13 13.80
CA LEU A 273 16.06 -17.31 12.94
C LEU A 273 15.92 -16.94 11.46
N TYR A 274 16.38 -17.82 10.60
CA TYR A 274 16.44 -17.65 9.15
C TYR A 274 15.40 -18.52 8.46
N LEU A 275 14.77 -18.00 7.40
CA LEU A 275 14.05 -18.88 6.47
C LEU A 275 15.04 -19.89 5.88
N THR A 276 14.71 -21.16 6.07
CA THR A 276 15.53 -22.29 5.66
C THR A 276 14.69 -23.22 4.79
N VAL A 277 15.24 -23.55 3.62
CA VAL A 277 14.63 -24.45 2.65
C VAL A 277 14.81 -25.89 3.12
N THR A 278 13.71 -26.65 3.12
CA THR A 278 13.71 -28.10 3.41
C THR A 278 12.91 -28.84 2.34
N PRO A 279 13.00 -30.17 2.23
CA PRO A 279 12.15 -30.94 1.30
C PRO A 279 10.63 -30.75 1.53
N LYS A 280 10.20 -30.29 2.72
CA LYS A 280 8.78 -30.10 3.08
C LYS A 280 8.30 -28.64 2.99
N GLY A 281 9.16 -27.73 2.51
CA GLY A 281 8.87 -26.29 2.46
C GLY A 281 9.80 -25.48 3.36
N LEU A 282 9.37 -24.26 3.69
CA LEU A 282 10.15 -23.33 4.50
C LEU A 282 9.96 -23.59 6.00
N VAL A 283 11.07 -23.56 6.73
CA VAL A 283 11.09 -23.56 8.20
C VAL A 283 11.93 -22.39 8.72
N LEU A 284 11.87 -22.17 10.03
CA LEU A 284 12.76 -21.25 10.73
C LEU A 284 13.85 -22.04 11.44
N ASP A 285 15.10 -21.64 11.23
CA ASP A 285 16.26 -22.34 11.76
C ASP A 285 17.40 -21.37 12.10
N GLU A 286 18.36 -21.84 12.89
CA GLU A 286 19.58 -21.08 13.17
C GLU A 286 20.43 -20.93 11.92
N GLN A 287 21.28 -19.89 11.89
CA GLN A 287 22.17 -19.68 10.76
C GLN A 287 23.11 -20.88 10.57
N ASN A 288 23.09 -21.47 9.39
CA ASN A 288 23.91 -22.63 9.08
C ASN A 288 24.32 -22.60 7.60
N LYS A 289 25.63 -22.66 7.34
CA LYS A 289 26.20 -22.59 5.98
C LYS A 289 25.93 -23.83 5.13
N ASP A 290 25.66 -24.95 5.76
CA ASP A 290 25.36 -26.23 5.10
C ASP A 290 23.87 -26.37 4.77
N LYS A 291 23.03 -25.43 5.26
CA LYS A 291 21.60 -25.36 4.94
C LYS A 291 21.36 -24.31 3.86
N GLU A 292 20.35 -24.56 3.03
CA GLU A 292 19.92 -23.59 2.04
C GLU A 292 19.10 -22.47 2.71
N GLN A 293 19.78 -21.37 3.01
CA GLN A 293 19.21 -20.16 3.65
C GLN A 293 19.28 -18.91 2.76
N LYS A 294 19.85 -19.05 1.56
CA LYS A 294 19.88 -18.01 0.52
C LYS A 294 18.84 -18.36 -0.52
N ILE A 295 17.79 -17.57 -0.61
CA ILE A 295 16.66 -17.82 -1.50
C ILE A 295 16.66 -16.73 -2.57
N GLN A 296 16.51 -17.12 -3.84
CA GLN A 296 16.47 -16.18 -4.94
C GLN A 296 15.12 -15.47 -5.00
N VAL A 297 15.12 -14.14 -4.99
CA VAL A 297 13.93 -13.32 -5.25
C VAL A 297 13.77 -13.17 -6.76
N LYS A 298 12.56 -13.43 -7.26
CA LYS A 298 12.19 -13.23 -8.67
C LYS A 298 11.02 -12.25 -8.73
N LEU A 299 11.21 -11.09 -9.36
CA LEU A 299 10.18 -10.04 -9.43
C LEU A 299 9.22 -10.27 -10.59
N SER A 300 7.92 -10.16 -10.36
CA SER A 300 6.89 -10.06 -11.39
C SER A 300 6.83 -8.63 -11.98
N GLU A 301 6.06 -8.45 -13.04
CA GLU A 301 5.80 -7.13 -13.64
C GLU A 301 4.90 -6.26 -12.74
N LEU A 302 4.11 -6.86 -11.86
CA LEU A 302 3.26 -6.16 -10.89
C LEU A 302 4.01 -5.78 -9.61
N GLY A 303 5.32 -6.06 -9.54
CA GLY A 303 6.14 -5.76 -8.37
C GLY A 303 5.90 -6.67 -7.17
N THR A 304 5.10 -7.73 -7.34
CA THR A 304 5.12 -8.89 -6.45
C THR A 304 6.39 -9.70 -6.71
N PHE A 305 6.66 -10.68 -5.86
CA PHE A 305 7.82 -11.55 -6.06
C PHE A 305 7.54 -12.99 -5.67
N GLY A 306 8.24 -13.90 -6.34
CA GLY A 306 8.35 -15.30 -5.96
C GLY A 306 9.69 -15.59 -5.27
N LEU A 307 9.70 -16.64 -4.47
CA LEU A 307 10.88 -17.16 -3.78
C LEU A 307 11.33 -18.44 -4.48
N LYS A 308 12.43 -18.37 -5.23
CA LYS A 308 12.98 -19.50 -5.98
C LYS A 308 14.13 -20.16 -5.20
N VAL A 309 14.02 -21.46 -4.99
CA VAL A 309 15.01 -22.31 -4.32
C VAL A 309 16.02 -22.88 -5.33
N ALA A 310 17.14 -23.42 -4.84
CA ALA A 310 18.28 -23.83 -5.64
C ALA A 310 17.96 -24.93 -6.66
N ASP A 311 17.05 -25.85 -6.31
CA ASP A 311 16.60 -26.93 -7.18
C ASP A 311 15.67 -26.46 -8.33
N GLY A 312 15.33 -25.17 -8.36
CA GLY A 312 14.49 -24.55 -9.37
C GLY A 312 13.02 -24.35 -8.97
N GLY A 313 12.57 -24.96 -7.85
CA GLY A 313 11.22 -24.80 -7.34
C GLY A 313 10.94 -23.39 -6.80
N TYR A 314 9.68 -22.99 -6.78
CA TYR A 314 9.20 -21.77 -6.14
C TYR A 314 8.42 -22.11 -4.89
N VAL A 315 8.66 -21.40 -3.79
CA VAL A 315 7.88 -21.59 -2.55
C VAL A 315 6.39 -21.41 -2.86
N ASN A 316 5.57 -22.37 -2.44
CA ASN A 316 4.12 -22.32 -2.67
C ASN A 316 3.40 -21.36 -1.70
N ARG A 317 2.11 -21.14 -1.94
CA ARG A 317 1.30 -20.12 -1.23
C ARG A 317 1.26 -20.34 0.28
N SER A 318 1.18 -21.60 0.70
CA SER A 318 1.18 -21.99 2.12
C SER A 318 2.56 -21.99 2.78
N CYS A 319 3.63 -21.74 2.01
CA CYS A 319 5.04 -21.94 2.37
C CYS A 319 5.40 -23.39 2.77
N LYS A 320 4.52 -24.37 2.49
CA LYS A 320 4.67 -25.80 2.84
C LYS A 320 4.89 -26.65 1.58
N GLY A 321 5.88 -26.30 0.79
CA GLY A 321 6.26 -27.02 -0.43
C GLY A 321 6.63 -26.07 -1.56
N TYR A 322 6.81 -26.63 -2.75
CA TYR A 322 7.29 -25.91 -3.92
C TYR A 322 6.48 -26.20 -5.18
N ASP A 323 6.28 -25.16 -5.97
CA ASP A 323 5.70 -25.20 -7.31
C ASP A 323 6.81 -25.03 -8.34
N TYR A 324 6.89 -25.90 -9.35
CA TYR A 324 7.93 -25.84 -10.39
C TYR A 324 7.51 -25.04 -11.63
N LEU A 325 6.46 -24.23 -11.48
CA LEU A 325 5.94 -23.32 -12.52
C LEU A 325 6.59 -21.94 -12.40
N LYS A 326 6.63 -21.19 -13.51
CA LYS A 326 7.19 -19.83 -13.54
C LYS A 326 6.28 -18.83 -12.79
N ILE A 327 6.85 -17.67 -12.44
CA ILE A 327 6.09 -16.49 -12.03
C ILE A 327 5.10 -16.15 -13.14
N ASP A 328 3.85 -15.95 -12.74
CA ASP A 328 2.67 -15.73 -13.59
C ASP A 328 2.31 -16.91 -14.52
N GLY A 329 2.59 -18.12 -14.01
CA GLY A 329 1.97 -19.36 -14.48
C GLY A 329 1.53 -20.33 -13.39
N LYS A 330 1.73 -20.00 -12.09
CA LYS A 330 1.08 -20.51 -10.84
C LYS A 330 1.96 -20.51 -9.58
N SER A 331 3.19 -19.97 -9.60
CA SER A 331 3.97 -19.87 -8.37
C SER A 331 3.44 -18.79 -7.43
N ALA A 332 3.58 -19.01 -6.12
CA ALA A 332 3.07 -18.08 -5.11
C ALA A 332 3.73 -16.71 -5.20
N GLN A 333 2.90 -15.70 -5.00
CA GLN A 333 3.33 -14.31 -5.00
C GLN A 333 3.36 -13.73 -3.57
N PHE A 334 4.36 -12.87 -3.34
CA PHE A 334 4.56 -12.14 -2.10
C PHE A 334 4.69 -10.64 -2.40
N ARG A 335 4.39 -9.78 -1.43
CA ARG A 335 4.70 -8.34 -1.52
C ARG A 335 5.51 -7.89 -0.33
N ALA A 336 6.55 -7.12 -0.60
CA ALA A 336 7.40 -6.54 0.43
C ALA A 336 6.98 -5.08 0.67
N GLU A 337 6.89 -4.70 1.93
CA GLU A 337 6.80 -3.30 2.36
C GLU A 337 8.09 -2.94 3.11
N ALA A 338 8.90 -2.07 2.52
CA ALA A 338 10.12 -1.59 3.17
C ALA A 338 9.78 -0.68 4.36
N LEU A 339 10.46 -0.91 5.48
CA LEU A 339 10.36 -0.12 6.71
C LEU A 339 11.61 0.76 6.93
N GLY A 340 12.63 0.61 6.08
CA GLY A 340 13.95 1.21 6.28
C GLY A 340 14.99 0.22 6.75
N ASN A 341 16.27 0.55 6.54
CA ASN A 341 17.40 -0.24 7.05
C ASN A 341 17.35 -1.73 6.64
N ARG A 342 16.85 -2.03 5.44
CA ARG A 342 16.63 -3.40 4.93
C ARG A 342 15.63 -4.23 5.75
N TYR A 343 14.77 -3.58 6.53
CA TYR A 343 13.65 -4.21 7.21
C TYR A 343 12.43 -4.21 6.31
N PHE A 344 11.78 -5.35 6.23
CA PHE A 344 10.58 -5.56 5.42
C PHE A 344 9.52 -6.29 6.22
N VAL A 345 8.26 -5.95 5.99
CA VAL A 345 7.17 -6.92 6.22
C VAL A 345 6.76 -7.53 4.89
N ILE A 346 6.35 -8.79 4.90
CA ILE A 346 6.06 -9.56 3.70
C ILE A 346 4.63 -10.07 3.77
N SER A 347 3.76 -9.63 2.86
CA SER A 347 2.38 -10.14 2.74
C SER A 347 2.31 -11.28 1.71
N THR A 348 1.32 -12.17 1.90
CA THR A 348 1.22 -13.43 1.15
C THR A 348 -0.03 -13.48 0.28
N GLU A 349 0.10 -13.91 -0.97
CA GLU A 349 -1.03 -14.14 -1.89
C GLU A 349 -2.05 -15.16 -1.36
N ASP A 350 -1.62 -16.13 -0.53
CA ASP A 350 -2.52 -17.12 0.13
C ASP A 350 -3.68 -16.48 0.91
N SER A 351 -3.48 -15.24 1.35
CA SER A 351 -4.45 -14.46 2.10
C SER A 351 -4.97 -13.26 1.33
N ASP A 352 -4.85 -13.25 -0.01
CA ASP A 352 -5.11 -12.07 -0.85
C ASP A 352 -4.35 -10.83 -0.37
N TYR A 353 -3.13 -11.06 0.15
CA TYR A 353 -2.25 -10.06 0.78
C TYR A 353 -2.79 -9.40 2.06
N GLU A 354 -3.79 -9.99 2.73
CA GLU A 354 -4.32 -9.49 4.01
C GLU A 354 -3.48 -9.90 5.23
N LYS A 355 -2.65 -10.94 5.10
CA LYS A 355 -1.78 -11.45 6.17
C LYS A 355 -0.31 -11.42 5.78
N PHE A 356 0.51 -11.38 6.83
CA PHE A 356 1.94 -11.15 6.79
C PHE A 356 2.70 -12.33 7.39
N LEU A 357 3.79 -12.69 6.72
CA LEU A 357 4.72 -13.72 7.14
C LEU A 357 5.31 -13.38 8.51
N SER A 358 5.26 -14.33 9.44
CA SER A 358 5.62 -14.11 10.83
C SER A 358 6.30 -15.32 11.48
N ALA A 359 7.19 -15.07 12.45
CA ALA A 359 7.86 -16.08 13.27
C ALA A 359 7.18 -16.25 14.64
N LYS A 360 5.96 -16.77 14.68
CA LYS A 360 5.22 -16.96 15.93
C LYS A 360 5.71 -18.20 16.68
N GLY A 361 6.30 -17.99 17.86
CA GLY A 361 6.79 -19.09 18.70
C GLY A 361 7.87 -19.93 18.02
N GLY A 362 8.74 -19.28 17.23
CA GLY A 362 9.81 -19.95 16.48
C GLY A 362 9.34 -20.71 15.23
N LYS A 363 8.05 -20.61 14.86
CA LYS A 363 7.49 -21.27 13.68
C LYS A 363 6.99 -20.25 12.67
N LEU A 364 7.07 -20.61 11.39
CA LEU A 364 6.54 -19.81 10.30
C LEU A 364 5.01 -19.80 10.34
N ALA A 365 4.41 -18.62 10.28
CA ALA A 365 2.96 -18.40 10.28
C ALA A 365 2.61 -17.21 9.39
N SER A 366 1.31 -17.07 9.07
CA SER A 366 0.76 -15.88 8.41
C SER A 366 -0.30 -15.25 9.31
N LEU A 367 -0.09 -13.99 9.71
CA LEU A 367 -0.89 -13.28 10.72
C LEU A 367 -1.36 -11.92 10.20
N ALA A 368 -2.43 -11.38 10.78
CA ALA A 368 -2.86 -10.00 10.48
C ALA A 368 -1.77 -8.99 10.84
N TYR A 369 -1.64 -7.92 10.06
CA TYR A 369 -0.60 -6.91 10.30
C TYR A 369 -0.75 -6.23 11.65
N GLU A 370 0.36 -6.11 12.36
CA GLU A 370 0.46 -5.35 13.60
C GLU A 370 1.64 -4.37 13.51
N PRO A 371 1.40 -3.05 13.71
CA PRO A 371 2.45 -2.05 13.70
C PRO A 371 3.62 -2.40 14.63
N GLU A 372 4.82 -2.36 14.05
CA GLU A 372 6.10 -2.61 14.74
C GLU A 372 6.21 -4.00 15.40
N ASN A 373 5.38 -4.98 15.00
CA ASN A 373 5.53 -6.33 15.51
C ASN A 373 6.81 -6.96 14.94
N ALA A 374 7.85 -7.07 15.77
CA ALA A 374 9.14 -7.61 15.38
C ALA A 374 9.06 -9.05 14.82
N ALA A 375 8.05 -9.84 15.21
CA ALA A 375 7.86 -11.18 14.66
C ALA A 375 7.41 -11.16 13.19
N GLN A 376 6.92 -10.03 12.67
CA GLN A 376 6.54 -9.83 11.26
C GLN A 376 7.61 -9.13 10.43
N ILE A 377 8.71 -8.68 11.07
CA ILE A 377 9.77 -7.92 10.42
C ILE A 377 10.90 -8.86 10.03
N TRP A 378 11.32 -8.76 8.77
CA TRP A 378 12.37 -9.55 8.15
C TRP A 378 13.51 -8.64 7.71
N VAL A 379 14.72 -8.96 8.15
CA VAL A 379 15.95 -8.35 7.65
C VAL A 379 16.39 -9.14 6.43
N MET A 380 16.42 -8.47 5.27
CA MET A 380 16.79 -9.09 4.00
C MET A 380 18.20 -8.65 3.59
N ILE A 381 19.13 -9.61 3.57
CA ILE A 381 20.58 -9.35 3.38
C ILE A 381 21.12 -10.12 2.18
#